data_AF-A0A2H2ZN43-F1
#
_entry.id   AF-A0A2H2ZN43-F1
#
_cell.length_a   1.000
_cell.length_b   1.000
_cell.length_c   1.000
_cell.angle_alpha   90.00
_cell.angle_beta   90.00
_cell.angle_gamma   90.00
#
_symmetry.space_group_name_H-M   'P 1'
#
loop_
_entity.id
_entity.type
_entity.pdbx_description
1 polymer ?
#
loop_
_entity_poly.entity_id
_entity_poly.type
_entity_poly.pdbx_seq_one_letter_code
_entity_poly.pdbx_strand_id
1 'polypeptide(L)'
;MLRESLLAAAEHRQANISAEAGLKGEQLHESHDQHVVHCLDYLRQSIMCCGDMSLEWASPSLPTVNGWGIPHQCKSFEEAVEWTVKHHAPHDKVGIA
;
A
#
# COMPACT_ATOMS: atom_id res chain seq x y z
N MET A 1 8.25 -0.40 13.85
CA MET A 1 8.52 -1.22 12.65
C MET A 1 8.80 -0.30 11.47
N LEU A 2 7.83 0.06 10.61
CA LEU A 2 8.06 0.97 9.47
C LEU A 2 8.60 2.35 9.86
N ARG A 3 8.05 2.97 10.92
CA ARG A 3 8.54 4.26 11.42
C ARG A 3 10.01 4.20 11.85
N GLU A 4 10.40 3.12 12.53
CA GLU A 4 11.78 2.96 13.00
C GLU A 4 12.73 2.65 11.85
N SER A 5 12.35 1.79 10.90
CA SER A 5 13.15 1.52 9.72
C SER A 5 13.30 2.76 8.82
N LEU A 6 12.24 3.56 8.67
CA LEU A 6 12.27 4.83 7.93
C LEU A 6 13.15 5.87 8.61
N LEU A 7 13.00 6.06 9.93
CA LEU A 7 13.83 6.99 10.70
C LEU A 7 15.29 6.55 10.69
N ALA A 8 15.57 5.26 10.86
CA ALA A 8 16.92 4.72 10.81
C ALA A 8 17.55 4.91 9.42
N ALA A 9 16.80 4.71 8.34
CA ALA A 9 17.27 4.99 6.98
C ALA A 9 17.55 6.49 6.77
N ALA A 10 16.68 7.37 7.26
CA ALA A 10 16.88 8.82 7.20
C ALA A 10 18.10 9.28 8.02
N GLU A 11 18.41 8.58 9.11
CA GLU A 11 19.54 8.86 10.01
C GLU A 11 20.82 8.07 9.66
N HIS A 12 20.82 7.29 8.57
CA HIS A 12 21.92 6.37 8.19
C HIS A 12 22.37 5.46 9.35
N ARG A 13 21.43 4.99 10.16
CA ARG A 13 21.63 4.14 11.33
C ARG A 13 20.98 2.77 11.09
N GLN A 14 21.45 1.75 11.80
CA GLN A 14 20.75 0.47 11.87
C GLN A 14 19.42 0.59 12.64
N ALA A 15 18.34 0.09 12.05
CA ALA A 15 17.05 0.06 12.71
C ALA A 15 17.13 -0.79 13.98
N ASN A 16 16.63 -0.24 15.09
CA ASN A 16 16.53 -0.98 16.35
C ASN A 16 15.33 -1.91 16.30
N ILE A 17 15.49 -3.05 15.61
CA ILE A 17 14.51 -4.11 15.58
C ILE A 17 14.83 -5.03 16.77
N SER A 18 14.05 -4.91 17.84
CA SER A 18 14.31 -5.62 19.11
C SER A 18 14.43 -7.15 18.97
N ALA A 19 13.94 -7.73 17.88
CA ALA A 19 13.99 -9.16 17.60
C ALA A 19 15.30 -9.64 16.96
N GLU A 20 16.16 -8.75 16.44
CA GLU A 20 17.32 -9.16 15.62
C GLU A 20 18.67 -9.01 16.35
N ALA A 21 18.65 -8.41 17.55
CA ALA A 21 19.85 -8.14 18.32
C ALA A 21 20.55 -9.44 18.75
N GLY A 22 21.67 -9.76 18.09
CA GLY A 22 22.54 -10.90 18.43
C GLY A 22 22.38 -12.13 17.54
N LEU A 23 21.46 -12.12 16.56
CA LEU A 23 21.35 -13.17 15.56
C LEU A 23 22.59 -13.20 14.64
N LYS A 24 22.96 -14.38 14.12
CA LYS A 24 24.10 -14.57 13.19
C LYS A 24 23.75 -15.57 12.09
N GLY A 25 24.39 -15.43 10.93
CA GLY A 25 24.29 -16.42 9.84
C GLY A 25 22.86 -16.66 9.35
N GLU A 26 22.46 -17.93 9.24
CA GLU A 26 21.13 -18.34 8.77
C GLU A 26 19.98 -17.75 9.61
N GLN A 27 20.17 -17.59 10.92
CA GLN A 27 19.15 -17.05 11.82
C GLN A 27 18.86 -15.56 11.54
N LEU A 28 19.89 -14.81 11.13
CA LEU A 28 19.75 -13.42 10.68
C LEU A 28 18.97 -13.37 9.37
N HIS A 29 19.29 -14.25 8.43
CA HIS A 29 18.61 -14.32 7.14
C HIS A 29 17.13 -14.67 7.30
N GLU A 30 16.81 -15.67 8.12
CA GLU A 30 15.43 -16.08 8.39
C GLU A 30 14.64 -14.97 9.11
N SER A 31 15.26 -14.27 10.07
CA SER A 31 14.64 -13.10 10.71
C SER A 31 14.36 -11.98 9.72
N HIS A 32 15.30 -11.67 8.83
CA HIS A 32 15.12 -10.65 7.79
C HIS A 32 13.97 -11.02 6.84
N ASP A 33 13.87 -12.27 6.40
CA ASP A 33 12.80 -12.73 5.53
C ASP A 33 11.44 -12.61 6.22
N GLN A 34 11.34 -13.06 7.48
CA GLN A 34 10.14 -12.87 8.30
C GLN A 34 9.82 -11.38 8.49
N HIS A 35 10.85 -10.55 8.64
CA HIS A 35 10.70 -9.11 8.82
C HIS A 35 10.06 -8.43 7.62
N VAL A 36 10.56 -8.76 6.43
CA VAL A 36 10.05 -8.25 5.17
C VAL A 36 8.61 -8.71 4.96
N VAL A 37 8.31 -10.00 5.18
CA VAL A 37 6.97 -10.56 4.96
C VAL A 37 5.92 -9.87 5.83
N HIS A 38 6.16 -9.69 7.13
CA HIS A 38 5.18 -9.04 8.00
C HIS A 38 5.02 -7.54 7.67
N CYS A 39 6.09 -6.87 7.22
CA CYS A 39 6.03 -5.47 6.81
C CYS A 39 5.20 -5.31 5.54
N LEU A 40 5.39 -6.19 4.56
CA LEU A 40 4.60 -6.22 3.34
C LEU A 40 3.14 -6.52 3.64
N ASP A 41 2.85 -7.44 4.57
CA ASP A 41 1.47 -7.70 4.98
C ASP A 41 0.83 -6.49 5.67
N TYR A 42 1.56 -5.79 6.53
CA TYR A 42 1.07 -4.56 7.16
C TYR A 42 0.79 -3.44 6.13
N LEU A 43 1.66 -3.27 5.14
CA LEU A 43 1.45 -2.33 4.04
C LEU A 43 0.23 -2.71 3.20
N ARG A 44 0.10 -3.99 2.85
CA ARG A 44 -1.05 -4.54 2.13
C ARG A 44 -2.35 -4.25 2.89
N GLN A 45 -2.41 -4.55 4.18
CA GLN A 45 -3.57 -4.27 5.03
C GLN A 45 -3.90 -2.77 5.08
N SER A 46 -2.87 -1.91 5.17
CA SER A 46 -3.05 -0.45 5.17
C SER A 46 -3.64 0.05 3.85
N ILE A 47 -3.15 -0.44 2.71
CA ILE A 47 -3.68 -0.11 1.38
C ILE A 47 -5.13 -0.59 1.23
N MET A 48 -5.45 -1.81 1.68
CA MET A 48 -6.82 -2.33 1.63
C MET A 48 -7.78 -1.51 2.48
N CYS A 49 -7.36 -1.12 3.69
CA CYS A 49 -8.16 -0.33 4.62
C CYS A 49 -8.42 1.10 4.10
N CYS A 50 -7.41 1.70 3.46
CA CYS A 50 -7.47 3.05 2.90
C CYS A 50 -7.76 3.05 1.40
N GLY A 51 -8.28 1.95 0.85
CA GLY A 51 -8.61 1.85 -0.56
C GLY A 51 -9.69 2.86 -0.93
N ASP A 52 -9.34 3.85 -1.74
CA ASP A 52 -10.27 4.89 -2.17
C ASP A 52 -10.86 4.54 -3.54
N MET A 53 -12.19 4.55 -3.62
CA MET A 53 -12.95 4.33 -4.86
C MET A 53 -13.71 5.60 -5.30
N SER A 54 -13.49 6.74 -4.65
CA SER A 54 -14.12 8.00 -5.03
C SER A 54 -13.65 8.43 -6.42
N LEU A 55 -14.62 8.68 -7.30
CA LEU A 55 -14.35 9.28 -8.60
C LEU A 55 -14.11 10.78 -8.45
N GLU A 56 -13.00 11.25 -9.01
CA GLU A 56 -12.69 12.67 -9.01
C GLU A 56 -13.57 13.45 -9.98
N TRP A 57 -13.86 14.70 -9.62
CA TRP A 57 -14.67 15.58 -10.47
C TRP A 57 -13.79 16.16 -11.58
N ALA A 58 -14.38 16.30 -12.77
CA ALA A 58 -13.70 16.98 -13.87
C ALA A 58 -13.42 18.44 -13.51
N SER A 59 -12.19 18.91 -13.76
CA SER A 59 -11.87 20.32 -13.57
C SER A 59 -12.64 21.17 -14.59
N PRO A 60 -13.30 22.26 -14.16
CA PRO A 60 -13.98 23.17 -15.08
C PRO A 60 -13.02 23.96 -15.97
N SER A 61 -11.73 24.01 -15.61
CA SER A 61 -10.71 24.85 -16.27
C SER A 61 -9.56 24.07 -16.88
N LEU A 62 -9.47 22.75 -16.65
CA LEU A 62 -8.39 21.90 -17.16
C LEU A 62 -8.96 20.64 -17.80
N PRO A 63 -8.33 20.08 -18.84
CA PRO A 63 -8.69 18.77 -19.37
C PRO A 63 -8.18 17.63 -18.47
N THR A 64 -8.31 17.78 -17.15
CA THR A 64 -7.86 16.82 -16.13
C THR A 64 -8.69 17.00 -14.85
N VAL A 65 -8.37 16.21 -13.82
CA VAL A 65 -8.91 16.31 -12.46
C VAL A 65 -7.97 17.15 -11.58
N ASN A 66 -8.52 17.85 -10.58
CA ASN A 66 -7.71 18.67 -9.68
C ASN A 66 -7.44 18.02 -8.31
N GLY A 67 -8.08 16.88 -8.01
CA GLY A 67 -7.89 16.12 -6.77
C GLY A 67 -8.39 16.75 -5.47
N TRP A 68 -9.13 17.87 -5.49
CA TRP A 68 -9.52 18.59 -4.27
C TRP A 68 -11.03 18.70 -4.06
N GLY A 69 -11.46 18.68 -2.79
CA GLY A 69 -12.84 18.96 -2.37
C GLY A 69 -13.82 17.80 -2.57
N ILE A 70 -13.32 16.61 -2.91
CA ILE A 70 -14.13 15.41 -3.10
C ILE A 70 -14.29 14.69 -1.75
N PRO A 71 -15.53 14.37 -1.33
CA PRO A 71 -15.74 13.60 -0.11
C PRO A 71 -15.28 12.15 -0.32
N HIS A 72 -14.35 11.71 0.52
CA HIS A 72 -13.92 10.32 0.59
C HIS A 72 -14.83 9.54 1.55
N GLN A 73 -15.22 8.33 1.19
CA GLN A 73 -16.03 7.47 2.03
C GLN A 73 -15.32 6.14 2.23
N CYS A 74 -15.21 5.70 3.48
CA CYS A 74 -14.74 4.35 3.78
C CYS A 74 -15.68 3.31 3.16
N LYS A 75 -15.11 2.26 2.56
CA LYS A 75 -15.82 1.13 1.94
C LYS A 75 -15.24 -0.19 2.42
N SER A 76 -16.03 -1.27 2.36
CA SER A 76 -15.49 -2.63 2.53
C SER A 76 -14.58 -2.96 1.35
N PHE A 77 -13.39 -3.46 1.66
CA PHE A 77 -12.45 -3.91 0.63
C PHE A 77 -13.00 -5.11 -0.14
N GLU A 78 -13.73 -6.01 0.53
CA GLU A 78 -14.36 -7.18 -0.07
C GLU A 78 -15.42 -6.77 -1.09
N GLU A 79 -16.29 -5.83 -0.74
CA GLU A 79 -17.31 -5.29 -1.66
C GLU A 79 -16.65 -4.58 -2.86
N ALA A 80 -15.56 -3.83 -2.62
CA ALA A 80 -14.79 -3.17 -3.67
C ALA A 80 -14.23 -4.18 -4.69
N VAL A 81 -13.65 -5.28 -4.21
CA VAL A 81 -13.10 -6.35 -5.05
C VAL A 81 -14.21 -7.06 -5.81
N GLU A 82 -15.31 -7.43 -5.14
CA GLU A 82 -16.45 -8.09 -5.80
C GLU A 82 -17.01 -7.22 -6.92
N TRP A 83 -17.22 -5.93 -6.65
CA TRP A 83 -17.69 -4.99 -7.66
C TRP A 83 -16.72 -4.89 -8.83
N THR A 84 -15.42 -4.80 -8.56
CA THR A 84 -14.39 -4.68 -9.60
C THR A 84 -14.32 -5.93 -10.47
N VAL A 85 -14.31 -7.12 -9.88
CA VAL A 85 -14.28 -8.40 -10.61
C VAL A 85 -15.57 -8.59 -11.41
N LYS A 86 -16.71 -8.11 -10.93
CA LYS A 86 -17.97 -8.19 -11.68
C LYS A 86 -18.01 -7.27 -12.90
N HIS A 87 -17.36 -6.10 -12.82
CA HIS A 87 -17.46 -5.04 -13.84
C HIS A 87 -16.15 -4.78 -14.61
N HIS A 88 -15.11 -5.61 -14.43
CA HIS A 88 -13.87 -5.49 -15.18
C HIS A 88 -14.12 -5.58 -16.70
N ALA A 89 -13.36 -4.83 -17.47
CA ALA A 89 -13.44 -4.90 -18.92
C ALA A 89 -12.99 -6.30 -19.41
N PRO A 90 -13.62 -6.86 -20.44
CA PRO A 90 -13.20 -8.15 -20.99
C PRO A 90 -11.75 -8.08 -21.49
N HIS A 91 -11.00 -9.17 -21.25
CA HIS A 91 -9.56 -9.29 -21.49
C HIS A 91 -9.14 -9.11 -22.97
N ASP A 92 -10.08 -9.06 -23.91
CA ASP A 92 -9.83 -8.85 -25.34
C ASP A 92 -9.69 -7.36 -25.72
N LYS A 93 -9.93 -6.45 -24.77
CA LYS A 93 -9.74 -5.02 -24.99
C LYS A 93 -8.44 -4.52 -24.37
N VAL A 94 -7.54 -4.07 -25.24
CA VAL A 94 -6.35 -3.31 -24.85
C VAL A 94 -6.84 -1.96 -24.31
N GLY A 95 -6.75 -1.77 -23.00
CA GLY A 95 -7.06 -0.49 -22.34
C GLY A 95 -6.13 0.63 -22.81
N ILE A 96 -6.65 1.86 -22.72
CA ILE A 96 -6.01 3.11 -23.17
C ILE A 96 -4.74 3.38 -22.34
N ALA A 97 -3.64 3.66 -23.04
CA ALA A 97 -2.41 4.25 -22.53
C ALA A 97 -2.58 5.73 -22.15
#